data_AF-A0A218QCV9-F1
#
_entry.id   AF-A0A218QCV9-F1
#
_cell.length_a   1.000
_cell.length_b   1.000
_cell.length_c   1.000
_cell.angle_alpha   90.00
_cell.angle_beta   90.00
_cell.angle_gamma   90.00
#
_symmetry.space_group_name_H-M   'P 1'
#
loop_
_entity.id
_entity.type
_entity.pdbx_description
1 polymer ?
#
loop_
_entity_poly.entity_id
_entity_poly.type
_entity_poly.pdbx_seq_one_letter_code
_entity_poly.pdbx_strand_id
1 'polypeptide(L)'
;MKRYTNINKEKIQHLLFSKTVEEAAEICGVSISTFRRRMKEYGIQNSVYIQSANTRKLRSEAMKLAHAKDPTLSIRQTKAIRELGILRKGKSNIEFYGVEKAKFISKQNSLGHLGYKHTKETRAKFSQQRRGRILSPEHRILLSKRRKDGFASGRLKLSPKAGFGKGGFRKDIGHYVRSSYEHVFALWLIHQGLYYKYEPQVFTLNINNEVTTFTPDFWVDGYWFEIKNPYNITLSSFQEKLKEFKLQYPDEVIFIIVGDSTWNNPEAINVTISNLPELAELIVMLKQVVCIKD
;
A
#
# COMPACT_ATOMS: atom_id res chain seq x y z
N MET A 1 -56.73 20.04 -39.94
CA MET A 1 -55.82 20.95 -39.20
C MET A 1 -55.25 20.24 -37.99
N LYS A 2 -53.99 19.76 -38.04
CA LYS A 2 -53.33 19.20 -36.86
C LYS A 2 -52.91 20.37 -35.95
N ARG A 3 -53.45 20.42 -34.74
CA ARG A 3 -53.10 21.42 -33.72
C ARG A 3 -51.57 21.45 -33.57
N TYR A 4 -50.95 22.59 -33.87
CA TYR A 4 -49.59 22.86 -33.43
C TYR A 4 -49.63 22.92 -31.90
N THR A 5 -49.38 21.80 -31.23
CA THR A 5 -49.13 21.79 -29.79
C THR A 5 -47.87 22.60 -29.58
N ASN A 6 -48.05 23.79 -29.01
CA ASN A 6 -47.03 24.77 -28.72
C ASN A 6 -46.11 24.23 -27.60
N ILE A 7 -45.24 23.29 -27.96
CA ILE A 7 -44.25 22.68 -27.08
C ILE A 7 -42.95 23.45 -27.27
N ASN A 8 -42.80 24.51 -26.47
CA ASN A 8 -41.58 25.28 -26.36
C ASN A 8 -40.66 24.70 -25.27
N LYS A 9 -39.42 25.20 -25.24
CA LYS A 9 -38.37 24.73 -24.35
C LYS A 9 -38.75 24.88 -22.88
N GLU A 10 -39.35 26.02 -22.53
CA GLU A 10 -39.72 26.38 -21.16
C GLU A 10 -40.78 25.44 -20.60
N LYS A 11 -41.80 25.12 -21.40
CA LYS A 11 -42.86 24.19 -21.01
C LYS A 11 -42.33 22.78 -20.78
N ILE A 12 -41.42 22.30 -21.65
CA ILE A 12 -40.78 21.00 -21.45
C ILE A 12 -39.97 21.00 -20.14
N GLN A 13 -39.16 22.03 -19.89
CA GLN A 13 -38.33 22.12 -18.69
C GLN A 13 -39.17 22.16 -17.41
N HIS A 14 -40.25 22.95 -17.40
CA HIS A 14 -41.17 23.04 -16.27
C HIS A 14 -41.85 21.69 -15.97
N LEU A 15 -42.33 20.98 -17.00
CA LEU A 15 -42.96 19.67 -16.81
C LEU A 15 -41.98 18.64 -16.26
N LEU A 16 -40.76 18.59 -16.80
CA LEU A 16 -39.73 17.64 -16.37
C LEU A 16 -39.18 17.91 -14.96
N PHE A 17 -39.52 19.04 -14.34
CA PHE A 17 -39.19 19.30 -12.94
C PHE A 17 -39.95 18.39 -11.98
N SER A 18 -41.17 17.97 -12.34
CA SER A 18 -42.08 17.25 -11.44
C SER A 18 -42.71 16.00 -12.05
N LYS A 19 -42.52 15.76 -13.36
CA LYS A 19 -43.16 14.68 -14.11
C LYS A 19 -42.14 13.86 -14.89
N THR A 20 -42.48 12.60 -15.12
CA THR A 20 -41.76 11.73 -16.05
C THR A 20 -41.92 12.22 -17.50
N VAL A 21 -41.06 11.74 -18.40
CA VAL A 21 -41.14 12.09 -19.84
C VAL A 21 -42.46 11.60 -20.44
N GLU A 22 -42.95 10.47 -19.95
CA GLU A 22 -44.20 9.84 -20.38
C GLU A 22 -45.41 10.70 -19.99
N GLU A 23 -45.51 11.10 -18.71
CA GLU A 23 -46.58 12.00 -18.23
C GLU A 23 -46.51 13.38 -18.90
N ALA A 24 -45.31 13.93 -19.10
CA ALA A 24 -45.12 15.21 -19.76
C ALA A 24 -45.55 15.16 -21.25
N ALA A 25 -45.30 14.04 -21.94
CA ALA A 25 -45.75 13.83 -23.31
C ALA A 25 -47.29 13.75 -23.39
N GLU A 26 -47.91 13.07 -22.42
CA GLU A 26 -49.38 12.97 -22.31
C GLU A 26 -50.02 14.34 -22.04
N ILE A 27 -49.50 15.12 -21.08
CA ILE A 27 -49.96 16.49 -20.80
C ILE A 27 -49.83 17.40 -22.03
N CYS A 28 -48.79 17.19 -22.84
CA CYS A 28 -48.60 17.93 -24.09
C CYS A 28 -49.42 17.39 -25.26
N GLY A 29 -50.16 16.29 -25.09
CA GLY A 29 -50.99 15.68 -26.13
C GLY A 29 -50.18 15.15 -27.32
N VAL A 30 -48.94 14.73 -27.11
CA VAL A 30 -48.04 14.22 -28.16
C VAL A 30 -47.50 12.84 -27.84
N SER A 31 -47.10 12.09 -28.87
CA SER A 31 -46.40 10.82 -28.65
C SER A 31 -45.06 11.05 -27.94
N ILE A 32 -44.66 10.09 -27.11
CA ILE A 32 -43.38 10.09 -26.38
C ILE A 32 -42.19 10.31 -27.34
N SER A 33 -42.24 9.71 -28.53
CA SER A 33 -41.21 9.89 -29.56
C SER A 33 -41.12 11.34 -30.05
N THR A 34 -42.26 12.00 -30.28
CA THR A 34 -42.32 13.41 -30.68
C THR A 34 -41.81 14.33 -29.56
N PHE A 35 -42.19 14.05 -28.32
CA PHE A 35 -41.73 14.81 -27.15
C PHE A 35 -40.21 14.71 -26.96
N ARG A 36 -39.65 13.48 -27.00
CA ARG A 36 -38.19 13.25 -26.93
C ARG A 36 -37.42 13.89 -28.09
N ARG A 37 -38.01 13.94 -29.29
CA ARG A 37 -37.43 14.65 -30.44
C ARG A 37 -37.32 16.15 -30.14
N ARG A 38 -38.36 16.78 -29.60
CA ARG A 38 -38.34 18.20 -29.20
C ARG A 38 -37.34 18.47 -28.07
N MET A 39 -37.26 17.58 -27.07
CA MET A 39 -36.23 17.68 -26.02
C MET A 39 -34.82 17.72 -26.63
N LYS A 40 -34.53 16.83 -27.59
CA LYS A 40 -33.25 16.79 -28.30
C LYS A 40 -32.99 18.05 -29.12
N GLU A 41 -33.98 18.56 -29.86
CA GLU A 41 -33.88 19.81 -30.62
C GLU A 41 -33.54 21.01 -29.73
N TYR A 42 -34.10 21.07 -28.52
CA TYR A 42 -33.82 22.15 -27.55
C TYR A 42 -32.61 21.90 -26.65
N GLY A 43 -31.85 20.82 -26.87
CA GLY A 43 -30.67 20.46 -26.07
C GLY A 43 -30.99 20.03 -24.63
N ILE A 44 -32.23 19.65 -24.34
CA ILE A 44 -32.64 19.15 -23.02
C ILE A 44 -32.17 17.70 -22.91
N GLN A 45 -31.23 17.43 -22.01
CA GLN A 45 -30.75 16.08 -21.76
C GLN A 45 -31.89 15.23 -21.19
N ASN A 46 -32.03 14.00 -21.71
CA ASN A 46 -32.88 13.03 -21.06
C ASN A 46 -32.38 12.82 -19.63
N SER A 47 -33.31 12.76 -18.68
CA SER A 47 -32.98 12.31 -17.34
C SER A 47 -32.33 10.92 -17.46
N VAL A 48 -31.27 10.72 -16.69
CA VAL A 48 -30.60 9.42 -16.63
C VAL A 48 -31.68 8.41 -16.21
N TYR A 49 -31.96 7.43 -17.06
CA TYR A 49 -32.91 6.40 -16.72
C TYR A 49 -32.40 5.61 -15.51
N ILE A 50 -33.00 5.84 -14.35
CA ILE A 50 -32.69 5.12 -13.12
C ILE A 50 -33.68 3.95 -13.05
N GLN A 51 -33.18 2.72 -13.23
CA GLN A 51 -34.01 1.52 -13.08
C GLN A 51 -34.55 1.40 -11.66
N SER A 52 -35.88 1.32 -11.54
CA SER A 52 -36.54 0.99 -10.28
C SER A 52 -36.15 -0.41 -9.80
N ALA A 53 -36.30 -0.66 -8.49
CA ALA A 53 -36.07 -1.99 -7.91
C ALA A 53 -36.96 -3.07 -8.57
N ASN A 54 -38.22 -2.72 -8.88
CA ASN A 54 -39.16 -3.63 -9.54
C ASN A 54 -38.70 -3.96 -10.98
N THR A 55 -38.31 -2.95 -11.76
CA THR A 55 -37.81 -3.18 -13.12
C THR A 55 -36.54 -4.03 -13.14
N ARG A 56 -35.65 -3.83 -12.15
CA ARG A 56 -34.45 -4.66 -11.97
C ARG A 56 -34.82 -6.12 -11.67
N LYS A 57 -35.83 -6.35 -10.83
CA LYS A 57 -36.35 -7.69 -10.51
C LYS A 57 -36.93 -8.38 -11.74
N LEU A 58 -37.85 -7.71 -12.45
CA LEU A 58 -38.47 -8.24 -13.67
C LEU A 58 -37.43 -8.59 -14.75
N ARG A 59 -36.41 -7.74 -14.92
CA ARG A 59 -35.32 -8.02 -15.85
C ARG A 59 -34.50 -9.25 -15.44
N SER A 60 -34.23 -9.40 -14.14
CA SER A 60 -33.54 -10.58 -13.61
C SER A 60 -34.33 -11.86 -13.86
N GLU A 61 -35.65 -11.82 -13.63
CA GLU A 61 -36.56 -12.94 -13.89
C GLU A 61 -36.64 -13.28 -15.38
N ALA A 62 -36.75 -12.27 -16.26
CA ALA A 62 -36.73 -12.48 -17.70
C ALA A 62 -35.42 -13.11 -18.19
N MET A 63 -34.27 -12.68 -17.65
CA MET A 63 -32.97 -13.28 -17.96
C MET A 63 -32.89 -14.74 -17.50
N LYS A 64 -33.41 -15.06 -16.31
CA LYS A 64 -33.49 -16.45 -15.81
C LYS A 64 -34.37 -17.31 -16.72
N LEU A 65 -35.54 -16.81 -17.11
CA LEU A 65 -36.44 -17.49 -18.05
C LEU A 65 -35.78 -17.71 -19.41
N ALA A 66 -35.06 -16.73 -19.94
CA ALA A 66 -34.33 -16.87 -21.20
C ALA A 66 -33.22 -17.93 -21.10
N HIS A 67 -32.46 -17.94 -20.00
CA HIS A 67 -31.43 -18.95 -19.76
C HIS A 67 -32.01 -20.35 -19.55
N ALA A 68 -33.19 -20.46 -18.95
CA ALA A 68 -33.90 -21.74 -18.82
C ALA A 68 -34.42 -22.25 -20.17
N LYS A 69 -34.87 -21.34 -21.06
CA LYS A 69 -35.33 -21.67 -22.42
C LYS A 69 -34.19 -22.04 -23.37
N ASP A 70 -33.05 -21.36 -23.26
CA ASP A 70 -31.84 -21.65 -24.05
C ASP A 70 -30.59 -21.67 -23.14
N PRO A 71 -30.21 -22.85 -22.64
CA PRO A 71 -29.01 -23.03 -21.84
C PRO A 71 -27.71 -22.64 -22.56
N THR A 72 -27.71 -22.62 -23.90
CA THR A 72 -26.53 -22.27 -24.70
C THR A 72 -26.19 -20.78 -24.61
N LEU A 73 -27.13 -19.92 -24.20
CA LEU A 73 -26.88 -18.50 -23.95
C LEU A 73 -25.80 -18.28 -22.88
N SER A 74 -25.83 -19.08 -21.81
CA SER A 74 -24.82 -19.05 -20.74
C SER A 74 -23.44 -19.49 -21.28
N ILE A 75 -23.43 -20.52 -22.11
CA ILE A 75 -22.21 -21.05 -22.74
C ILE A 75 -21.60 -20.02 -23.70
N ARG A 76 -22.42 -19.37 -24.54
CA ARG A 76 -21.98 -18.32 -25.48
C ARG A 76 -21.40 -17.11 -24.76
N GLN A 77 -22.05 -16.64 -23.69
CA GLN A 77 -21.51 -15.57 -22.84
C GLN A 77 -20.18 -15.95 -22.22
N THR A 78 -20.08 -17.16 -21.67
CA THR A 78 -18.85 -17.68 -21.05
C THR A 78 -17.72 -17.82 -22.09
N LYS A 79 -18.03 -18.28 -23.30
CA LYS A 79 -17.08 -18.42 -24.41
C LYS A 79 -16.54 -17.05 -24.83
N ALA A 80 -17.41 -16.07 -25.05
CA ALA A 80 -17.00 -14.71 -25.41
C ALA A 80 -16.12 -14.06 -24.34
N ILE A 81 -16.44 -14.27 -23.05
CA ILE A 81 -15.61 -13.78 -21.93
C ILE A 81 -14.23 -14.47 -21.92
N ARG A 82 -14.17 -15.78 -22.18
CA ARG A 82 -12.90 -16.53 -22.26
C ARG A 82 -12.04 -16.05 -23.42
N GLU A 83 -12.62 -15.91 -24.62
CA GLU A 83 -11.92 -15.41 -25.81
C GLU A 83 -11.37 -14.00 -25.58
N LEU A 84 -12.18 -13.12 -24.99
CA LEU A 84 -11.73 -11.77 -24.62
C LEU A 84 -10.62 -11.80 -23.56
N GLY A 85 -10.69 -12.76 -22.62
CA GLY A 85 -9.64 -13.02 -21.64
C GLY A 85 -8.32 -13.46 -22.28
N ILE A 86 -8.37 -14.31 -23.31
CA ILE A 86 -7.19 -14.74 -24.08
C ILE A 86 -6.60 -13.54 -24.83
N LEU A 87 -7.42 -12.76 -25.54
CA LEU A 87 -6.98 -11.58 -26.29
C LEU A 87 -6.35 -10.49 -25.41
N ARG A 88 -6.80 -10.40 -24.16
CA ARG A 88 -6.29 -9.45 -23.15
C ARG A 88 -5.04 -9.96 -22.45
N LYS A 89 -4.78 -11.27 -22.44
CA LYS A 89 -3.70 -11.87 -21.65
C LYS A 89 -2.35 -11.24 -22.03
N GLY A 90 -1.63 -10.75 -21.02
CA GLY A 90 -0.32 -10.10 -21.20
C GLY A 90 -0.36 -8.62 -21.63
N LYS A 91 -1.53 -8.09 -22.01
CA LYS A 91 -1.69 -6.67 -22.38
C LYS A 91 -2.10 -5.83 -21.18
N SER A 92 -1.54 -4.64 -21.08
CA SER A 92 -1.99 -3.61 -20.15
C SER A 92 -3.39 -3.10 -20.54
N ASN A 93 -4.10 -2.50 -19.59
CA ASN A 93 -5.41 -1.90 -19.88
C ASN A 93 -5.31 -0.78 -20.91
N ILE A 94 -4.18 -0.05 -20.97
CA ILE A 94 -3.95 1.01 -21.94
C ILE A 94 -3.81 0.42 -23.34
N GLU A 95 -2.99 -0.63 -23.50
CA GLU A 95 -2.80 -1.32 -24.79
C GLU A 95 -4.09 -1.96 -25.29
N PHE A 96 -4.94 -2.48 -24.39
CA PHE A 96 -6.15 -3.19 -24.79
C PHE A 96 -7.36 -2.28 -25.01
N TYR A 97 -7.55 -1.24 -24.18
CA TYR A 97 -8.76 -0.40 -24.21
C TYR A 97 -8.50 1.04 -24.69
N GLY A 98 -7.25 1.44 -24.88
CA GLY A 98 -6.87 2.83 -25.12
C GLY A 98 -6.84 3.66 -23.83
N VAL A 99 -6.18 4.83 -23.91
CA VAL A 99 -5.83 5.66 -22.75
C VAL A 99 -7.05 6.11 -21.94
N GLU A 100 -8.07 6.66 -22.61
CA GLU A 100 -9.24 7.23 -21.92
C GLU A 100 -10.08 6.17 -21.20
N LYS A 101 -10.34 5.07 -21.89
CA LYS A 101 -11.13 3.96 -21.34
C LYS A 101 -10.37 3.24 -20.23
N ALA A 102 -9.05 3.11 -20.35
CA ALA A 102 -8.21 2.58 -19.27
C ALA A 102 -8.26 3.47 -18.02
N LYS A 103 -8.20 4.80 -18.17
CA LYS A 103 -8.35 5.75 -17.05
C LYS A 103 -9.72 5.60 -16.37
N PHE A 104 -10.78 5.53 -17.16
CA PHE A 104 -12.13 5.33 -16.64
C PHE A 104 -12.25 4.01 -15.84
N ILE A 105 -11.79 2.90 -16.41
CA ILE A 105 -11.80 1.58 -15.74
C ILE A 105 -11.00 1.63 -14.44
N SER A 106 -9.81 2.24 -14.45
CA SER A 106 -8.98 2.38 -13.25
C SER A 106 -9.69 3.17 -12.15
N LYS A 107 -10.38 4.26 -12.51
CA LYS A 107 -11.16 5.08 -11.57
C LYS A 107 -12.32 4.27 -10.97
N GLN A 108 -13.08 3.55 -11.80
CA GLN A 108 -14.21 2.74 -11.34
C GLN A 108 -13.76 1.61 -10.41
N ASN A 109 -12.67 0.90 -10.74
CA ASN A 109 -12.11 -0.14 -9.88
C ASN A 109 -11.66 0.44 -8.53
N SER A 110 -11.00 1.60 -8.55
CA SER A 110 -10.58 2.27 -7.31
C SER A 110 -11.76 2.63 -6.42
N LEU A 111 -12.86 3.13 -7.02
CA LEU A 111 -14.09 3.46 -6.28
C LEU A 111 -14.75 2.21 -5.70
N GLY A 112 -14.82 1.12 -6.47
CA GLY A 112 -15.42 -0.15 -6.03
C GLY A 112 -14.66 -0.84 -4.90
N HIS A 113 -13.35 -0.60 -4.77
CA HIS A 113 -12.53 -1.13 -3.68
C HIS A 113 -12.38 -0.18 -2.50
N LEU A 114 -12.91 1.04 -2.59
CA LEU A 114 -12.81 2.02 -1.53
C LEU A 114 -13.57 1.54 -0.29
N GLY A 115 -12.89 1.43 0.84
CA GLY A 115 -13.48 0.97 2.11
C GLY A 115 -13.68 -0.54 2.24
N TYR A 116 -13.46 -1.33 1.18
CA TYR A 116 -13.57 -2.79 1.24
C TYR A 116 -12.41 -3.39 2.05
N LYS A 117 -12.74 -4.18 3.09
CA LYS A 117 -11.77 -4.90 3.91
C LYS A 117 -11.94 -6.41 3.70
N HIS A 118 -10.85 -7.12 3.43
CA HIS A 118 -10.87 -8.57 3.35
C HIS A 118 -11.25 -9.20 4.69
N THR A 119 -12.06 -10.26 4.65
CA THR A 119 -12.39 -11.07 5.84
C THR A 119 -11.15 -11.77 6.41
N LYS A 120 -11.21 -12.17 7.68
CA LYS A 120 -10.10 -12.91 8.34
C LYS A 120 -9.74 -14.18 7.57
N GLU A 121 -10.73 -14.96 7.15
CA GLU A 121 -10.52 -16.18 6.35
C GLU A 121 -9.82 -15.90 5.01
N THR A 122 -10.27 -14.87 4.29
CA THR A 122 -9.65 -14.50 3.00
C THR A 122 -8.20 -14.09 3.20
N ARG A 123 -7.90 -13.33 4.27
CA ARG A 123 -6.53 -12.96 4.64
C ARG A 123 -5.69 -14.18 4.98
N ALA A 124 -6.23 -15.14 5.74
CA ALA A 124 -5.55 -16.38 6.08
C ALA A 124 -5.22 -17.21 4.84
N LYS A 125 -6.16 -17.35 3.90
CA LYS A 125 -5.96 -18.03 2.61
C LYS A 125 -4.82 -17.40 1.80
N PHE A 126 -4.80 -16.06 1.68
CA PHE A 126 -3.70 -15.37 1.00
C PHE A 126 -2.36 -15.54 1.71
N SER A 127 -2.35 -15.55 3.04
CA SER A 127 -1.12 -15.80 3.83
C SER A 127 -0.58 -17.21 3.57
N GLN A 128 -1.44 -18.23 3.63
CA GLN A 128 -1.07 -19.62 3.32
C GLN A 128 -0.51 -19.77 1.90
N GLN A 129 -1.15 -19.17 0.89
CA GLN A 129 -0.68 -19.22 -0.50
C GLN A 129 0.69 -18.54 -0.73
N ARG A 130 1.10 -17.63 0.16
CA ARG A 130 2.37 -16.89 0.05
C ARG A 130 3.47 -17.47 0.93
N ARG A 131 3.14 -18.35 1.88
CA ARG A 131 4.09 -18.92 2.82
C ARG A 131 5.17 -19.72 2.07
N GLY A 132 6.44 -19.48 2.42
CA GLY A 132 7.59 -20.15 1.81
C GLY A 132 7.97 -19.68 0.41
N ARG A 133 7.24 -18.71 -0.19
CA ARG A 133 7.56 -18.23 -1.54
C ARG A 133 8.75 -17.27 -1.50
N ILE A 134 9.90 -17.74 -1.97
CA ILE A 134 11.10 -16.91 -2.12
C ILE A 134 11.00 -16.13 -3.43
N LEU A 135 11.19 -14.81 -3.37
CA LEU A 135 11.25 -13.98 -4.57
C LEU A 135 12.52 -14.26 -5.35
N SER A 136 12.41 -14.41 -6.68
CA SER A 136 13.56 -14.57 -7.56
C SER A 136 14.49 -13.35 -7.52
N PRO A 137 15.80 -13.50 -7.77
CA PRO A 137 16.74 -12.39 -7.81
C PRO A 137 16.30 -11.26 -8.75
N GLU A 138 15.86 -11.60 -9.96
CA GLU A 138 15.35 -10.64 -10.95
C GLU A 138 14.16 -9.83 -10.42
N HIS A 139 13.24 -10.49 -9.73
CA HIS A 139 12.07 -9.83 -9.16
C HIS A 139 12.45 -8.87 -8.02
N ARG A 140 13.47 -9.20 -7.22
CA ARG A 140 14.01 -8.31 -6.18
C ARG A 140 14.63 -7.04 -6.80
N ILE A 141 15.40 -7.19 -7.88
CA ILE A 141 15.99 -6.06 -8.61
C ILE A 141 14.88 -5.16 -9.16
N LEU A 142 13.84 -5.75 -9.76
CA LEU A 142 12.72 -4.98 -10.30
C LEU A 142 11.96 -4.22 -9.19
N LEU A 143 11.75 -4.83 -8.03
CA LEU A 143 11.14 -4.15 -6.87
C LEU A 143 11.98 -2.98 -6.38
N SER A 144 13.31 -3.16 -6.31
CA SER A 144 14.25 -2.10 -5.94
C SER A 144 14.15 -0.91 -6.90
N LYS A 145 14.21 -1.18 -8.22
CA LYS A 145 14.05 -0.16 -9.27
C LYS A 145 12.73 0.60 -9.14
N ARG A 146 11.61 -0.13 -9.01
CA ARG A 146 10.26 0.48 -8.86
C ARG A 146 10.10 1.33 -7.60
N ARG A 147 10.79 0.97 -6.51
CA ARG A 147 10.80 1.79 -5.29
C ARG A 147 11.58 3.07 -5.52
N LYS A 148 12.78 3.00 -6.10
CA LYS A 148 13.60 4.17 -6.46
C LYS A 148 12.80 5.14 -7.33
N ASP A 149 12.17 4.65 -8.39
CA ASP A 149 11.34 5.45 -9.30
C ASP A 149 10.11 6.02 -8.59
N GLY A 150 9.51 5.25 -7.68
CA GLY A 150 8.36 5.69 -6.88
C GLY A 150 8.68 6.85 -5.93
N PHE A 151 9.86 6.83 -5.31
CA PHE A 151 10.33 7.95 -4.48
C PHE A 151 10.72 9.17 -5.33
N ALA A 152 11.45 8.96 -6.43
CA ALA A 152 11.86 10.04 -7.33
C ALA A 152 10.66 10.77 -7.96
N SER A 153 9.60 10.04 -8.31
CA SER A 153 8.36 10.61 -8.84
C SER A 153 7.40 11.16 -7.78
N GLY A 154 7.71 11.03 -6.49
CA GLY A 154 6.83 11.40 -5.38
C GLY A 154 5.57 10.55 -5.22
N ARG A 155 5.42 9.49 -6.04
CA ARG A 155 4.31 8.51 -5.96
C ARG A 155 4.35 7.72 -4.66
N LEU A 156 5.55 7.41 -4.17
CA LEU A 156 5.78 6.84 -2.85
C LEU A 156 6.25 7.95 -1.93
N LYS A 157 5.55 8.12 -0.82
CA LYS A 157 5.96 8.97 0.29
C LYS A 157 6.22 8.06 1.48
N LEU A 158 7.27 8.37 2.24
CA LEU A 158 7.43 7.77 3.55
C LEU A 158 6.24 8.18 4.42
N SER A 159 5.79 7.27 5.29
CA SER A 159 4.77 7.61 6.28
C SER A 159 5.27 8.80 7.12
N PRO A 160 4.40 9.75 7.51
CA PRO A 160 4.77 10.78 8.48
C PRO A 160 5.24 10.20 9.82
N LYS A 161 4.88 8.94 10.12
CA LYS A 161 5.32 8.16 11.28
C LYS A 161 6.54 7.28 11.01
N ALA A 162 7.03 7.22 9.77
CA ALA A 162 8.34 6.63 9.52
C ALA A 162 9.34 7.57 10.18
N GLY A 163 10.00 7.09 11.24
CA GLY A 163 10.96 7.90 11.98
C GLY A 163 11.95 8.58 11.04
N PHE A 164 12.41 9.77 11.42
CA PHE A 164 13.31 10.64 10.66
C PHE A 164 14.67 10.03 10.26
N GLY A 165 14.90 8.74 10.47
CA GLY A 165 16.02 8.00 9.90
C GLY A 165 15.85 7.85 8.40
N LYS A 166 16.49 8.72 7.63
CA LYS A 166 16.59 8.59 6.16
C LYS A 166 17.52 7.43 5.82
N GLY A 167 17.03 6.20 5.85
CA GLY A 167 17.75 5.05 5.32
C GLY A 167 18.17 5.25 3.86
N GLY A 168 19.21 4.56 3.42
CA GLY A 168 19.73 4.68 2.06
C GLY A 168 21.10 4.05 1.88
N PHE A 169 21.50 3.88 0.62
CA PHE A 169 22.88 3.52 0.28
C PHE A 169 23.81 4.71 0.55
N ARG A 170 24.95 4.43 1.18
CA ARG A 170 25.93 5.42 1.63
C ARG A 170 27.29 5.07 1.03
N LYS A 171 27.80 5.94 0.16
CA LYS A 171 29.02 5.67 -0.62
C LYS A 171 30.27 5.61 0.25
N ASP A 172 30.28 6.41 1.30
CA ASP A 172 31.32 6.56 2.31
C ASP A 172 31.48 5.33 3.22
N ILE A 173 30.42 4.58 3.47
CA ILE A 173 30.49 3.28 4.21
C ILE A 173 30.34 2.07 3.29
N GLY A 174 30.05 2.27 1.99
CA GLY A 174 29.96 1.22 0.98
C GLY A 174 28.73 0.30 1.05
N HIS A 175 27.77 0.53 1.96
CA HIS A 175 26.56 -0.29 2.07
C HIS A 175 25.29 0.53 2.37
N TYR A 176 24.14 -0.17 2.34
CA TYR A 176 22.85 0.39 2.71
C TYR A 176 22.66 0.34 4.23
N VAL A 177 22.09 1.40 4.80
CA VAL A 177 21.65 1.45 6.21
C VAL A 177 20.19 1.88 6.30
N ARG A 178 19.48 1.43 7.35
CA ARG A 178 18.05 1.67 7.56
C ARG A 178 17.75 3.00 8.23
N SER A 179 18.74 3.61 8.89
CA SER A 179 18.60 4.92 9.51
C SER A 179 19.85 5.80 9.36
N SER A 180 19.71 7.09 9.64
CA SER A 180 20.84 8.02 9.75
C SER A 180 21.72 7.73 10.97
N TYR A 181 21.14 7.19 12.06
CA TYR A 181 21.92 6.82 13.25
C TYR A 181 22.86 5.65 12.96
N GLU A 182 22.39 4.63 12.25
CA GLU A 182 23.25 3.53 11.77
C GLU A 182 24.37 4.04 10.85
N HIS A 183 24.08 5.01 9.97
CA HIS A 183 25.11 5.63 9.13
C HIS A 183 26.21 6.28 9.97
N VAL A 184 25.83 7.10 10.95
CA VAL A 184 26.76 7.82 11.82
C VAL A 184 27.60 6.85 12.65
N PHE A 185 26.99 5.79 13.20
CA PHE A 185 27.72 4.77 13.94
C PHE A 185 28.69 3.97 13.05
N ALA A 186 28.27 3.59 11.84
CA ALA A 186 29.13 2.94 10.87
C ALA A 186 30.34 3.81 10.50
N LEU A 187 30.13 5.11 10.26
CA LEU A 187 31.22 6.06 10.01
C LEU A 187 32.17 6.14 11.20
N TRP A 188 31.64 6.23 12.42
CA TRP A 188 32.45 6.27 13.64
C TRP A 188 33.33 5.02 13.76
N LEU A 189 32.79 3.81 13.53
CA LEU A 189 33.56 2.57 13.53
C LEU A 189 34.72 2.62 12.52
N ILE A 190 34.46 3.12 11.29
CA ILE A 190 35.50 3.29 10.27
C ILE A 190 36.58 4.27 10.72
N HIS A 191 36.21 5.41 11.34
CA HIS A 191 37.17 6.41 11.81
C HIS A 191 38.06 5.87 12.94
N GLN A 192 37.52 4.96 13.77
CA GLN A 192 38.29 4.26 14.80
C GLN A 192 39.12 3.09 14.25
N GLY A 193 39.05 2.79 12.95
CA GLY A 193 39.73 1.63 12.36
C GLY A 193 39.14 0.29 12.79
N LEU A 194 37.90 0.27 13.29
CA LEU A 194 37.22 -0.94 13.75
C LEU A 194 36.50 -1.63 12.59
N TYR A 195 36.78 -2.93 12.43
CA TYR A 195 36.04 -3.76 11.50
C TYR A 195 34.66 -4.11 12.07
N TYR A 196 33.63 -4.06 11.22
CA TYR A 196 32.27 -4.42 11.61
C TYR A 196 31.54 -5.18 10.49
N LYS A 197 30.48 -5.89 10.89
CA LYS A 197 29.50 -6.46 9.97
C LYS A 197 28.13 -5.82 10.23
N TYR A 198 27.43 -5.45 9.16
CA TYR A 198 26.09 -4.84 9.24
C TYR A 198 25.00 -5.90 9.04
N GLU A 199 24.06 -5.99 9.99
CA GLU A 199 22.97 -6.97 10.06
C GLU A 199 23.39 -8.42 9.72
N PRO A 200 24.49 -8.97 10.29
CA PRO A 200 25.04 -10.23 9.80
C PRO A 200 24.23 -11.46 10.22
N GLN A 201 23.39 -11.35 11.26
CA GLN A 201 22.66 -12.48 11.83
C GLN A 201 21.24 -12.11 12.25
N VAL A 202 20.32 -13.02 11.97
CA VAL A 202 18.91 -12.93 12.39
C VAL A 202 18.66 -13.97 13.47
N PHE A 203 18.24 -13.51 14.64
CA PHE A 203 17.84 -14.34 15.76
C PHE A 203 16.33 -14.57 15.73
N THR A 204 15.90 -15.79 16.03
CA THR A 204 14.48 -16.14 16.10
C THR A 204 14.05 -16.05 17.56
N LEU A 205 13.02 -15.28 17.85
CA LEU A 205 12.50 -15.09 19.20
C LEU A 205 11.09 -15.66 19.31
N ASN A 206 10.82 -16.37 20.39
CA ASN A 206 9.47 -16.75 20.78
C ASN A 206 8.93 -15.77 21.82
N ILE A 207 7.94 -14.96 21.47
CA ILE A 207 7.32 -13.98 22.39
C ILE A 207 5.84 -14.32 22.49
N ASN A 208 5.35 -14.66 23.68
CA ASN A 208 3.94 -15.02 23.92
C ASN A 208 3.39 -16.08 22.94
N ASN A 209 4.17 -17.13 22.67
CA ASN A 209 3.88 -18.18 21.68
C ASN A 209 3.77 -17.73 20.21
N GLU A 210 4.20 -16.50 19.90
CA GLU A 210 4.38 -16.02 18.53
C GLU A 210 5.85 -15.99 18.15
N VAL A 211 6.18 -16.54 16.98
CA VAL A 211 7.53 -16.51 16.43
C VAL A 211 7.77 -15.15 15.77
N THR A 212 8.79 -14.43 16.24
CA THR A 212 9.28 -13.18 15.66
C THR A 212 10.79 -13.25 15.43
N THR A 213 11.35 -12.19 14.86
CA THR A 213 12.80 -12.10 14.62
C THR A 213 13.38 -10.83 15.21
N PHE A 214 14.65 -10.91 15.56
CA PHE A 214 15.47 -9.80 16.02
C PHE A 214 16.81 -9.84 15.28
N THR A 215 17.23 -8.69 14.75
CA THR A 215 18.43 -8.55 13.93
C THR A 215 19.17 -7.34 14.47
N PRO A 216 20.20 -7.54 15.30
CA PRO A 216 21.06 -6.45 15.73
C PRO A 216 21.65 -5.73 14.51
N ASP A 217 21.77 -4.41 14.60
CA ASP A 217 22.25 -3.58 13.49
C ASP A 217 23.73 -3.86 13.15
N PHE A 218 24.60 -4.08 14.14
CA PHE A 218 26.03 -4.31 13.93
C PHE A 218 26.59 -5.45 14.77
N TRP A 219 27.66 -6.06 14.24
CA TRP A 219 28.56 -6.95 14.99
C TRP A 219 29.98 -6.40 14.90
N VAL A 220 30.60 -6.16 16.05
CA VAL A 220 31.94 -5.58 16.19
C VAL A 220 32.68 -6.38 17.25
N ASP A 221 33.79 -7.01 16.85
CA ASP A 221 34.70 -7.72 17.75
C ASP A 221 34.03 -8.69 18.74
N GLY A 222 33.10 -9.53 18.25
CA GLY A 222 32.39 -10.48 19.09
C GLY A 222 31.11 -9.96 19.76
N TYR A 223 30.84 -8.65 19.68
CA TYR A 223 29.71 -8.03 20.36
C TYR A 223 28.63 -7.55 19.38
N TRP A 224 27.36 -7.65 19.81
CA TRP A 224 26.21 -7.14 19.07
C TRP A 224 25.89 -5.70 19.47
N PHE A 225 25.52 -4.88 18.49
CA PHE A 225 25.07 -3.51 18.73
C PHE A 225 23.74 -3.26 18.03
N GLU A 226 22.80 -2.65 18.76
CA GLU A 226 21.50 -2.22 18.27
C GLU A 226 21.37 -0.71 18.44
N ILE A 227 21.06 -0.01 17.35
CA ILE A 227 20.91 1.43 17.34
C ILE A 227 19.43 1.80 17.48
N LYS A 228 19.13 2.69 18.42
CA LYS A 228 17.78 3.21 18.66
C LYS A 228 17.80 4.71 18.85
N ASN A 229 16.67 5.35 18.56
CA ASN A 229 16.45 6.72 18.99
C ASN A 229 15.81 6.71 20.40
N PRO A 230 15.78 7.84 21.12
CA PRO A 230 15.35 7.89 22.52
C PRO A 230 13.85 7.61 22.67
N TYR A 231 13.09 7.80 21.60
CA TYR A 231 11.67 7.48 21.57
C TYR A 231 11.42 5.97 21.45
N ASN A 232 12.23 5.26 20.66
CA ASN A 232 12.01 3.84 20.36
C ASN A 232 12.52 2.92 21.47
N ILE A 233 13.49 3.35 22.27
CA ILE A 233 14.00 2.55 23.40
C ILE A 233 12.94 2.33 24.49
N THR A 234 12.00 3.26 24.63
CA THR A 234 10.92 3.18 25.63
C THR A 234 9.70 2.38 25.14
N LEU A 235 9.69 1.93 23.88
CA LEU A 235 8.59 1.13 23.35
C LEU A 235 8.57 -0.27 23.99
N SER A 236 7.44 -0.65 24.57
CA SER A 236 7.24 -1.98 25.18
C SER A 236 7.61 -3.12 24.23
N SER A 237 7.20 -3.03 22.96
CA SER A 237 7.54 -4.03 21.94
C SER A 237 9.04 -4.23 21.71
N PHE A 238 9.86 -3.20 21.91
CA PHE A 238 11.31 -3.31 21.82
C PHE A 238 11.89 -3.91 23.10
N GLN A 239 11.41 -3.46 24.27
CA GLN A 239 11.83 -4.00 25.56
C GLN A 239 11.50 -5.49 25.71
N GLU A 240 10.33 -5.92 25.25
CA GLU A 240 9.94 -7.34 25.20
C GLU A 240 10.88 -8.15 24.31
N LYS A 241 11.19 -7.66 23.10
CA LYS A 241 12.16 -8.31 22.22
C LYS A 241 13.54 -8.41 22.85
N LEU A 242 14.02 -7.35 23.50
CA LEU A 242 15.33 -7.34 24.14
C LEU A 242 15.38 -8.30 25.34
N LYS A 243 14.31 -8.35 26.13
CA LYS A 243 14.17 -9.31 27.24
C LYS A 243 14.21 -10.74 26.74
N GLU A 244 13.41 -11.05 25.72
CA GLU A 244 13.34 -12.40 25.14
C GLU A 244 14.63 -12.80 24.44
N PHE A 245 15.31 -11.86 23.80
CA PHE A 245 16.64 -12.10 23.23
C PHE A 245 17.64 -12.53 24.31
N LYS A 246 17.73 -11.79 25.41
CA LYS A 246 18.64 -12.13 26.53
C LYS A 246 18.28 -13.46 27.19
N LEU A 247 17.00 -13.82 27.23
CA LEU A 247 16.55 -15.08 27.81
C LEU A 247 16.87 -16.28 26.91
N GLN A 248 16.67 -16.13 25.60
CA GLN A 248 16.84 -17.22 24.62
C GLN A 248 18.27 -17.37 24.12
N TYR A 249 19.08 -16.31 24.23
CA TYR A 249 20.48 -16.26 23.82
C TYR A 249 21.36 -15.67 24.94
N PRO A 250 21.52 -16.38 26.08
CA PRO A 250 22.24 -15.86 27.25
C PRO A 250 23.74 -15.65 27.02
N ASP A 251 24.34 -16.37 26.06
CA ASP A 251 25.75 -16.26 25.70
C ASP A 251 26.05 -15.06 24.79
N GLU A 252 25.01 -14.43 24.22
CA GLU A 252 25.14 -13.32 23.29
C GLU A 252 25.04 -11.97 24.01
N VAL A 253 26.09 -11.17 23.93
CA VAL A 253 26.14 -9.84 24.54
C VAL A 253 25.72 -8.78 23.53
N ILE A 254 24.69 -7.99 23.88
CA ILE A 254 24.17 -6.91 23.06
C ILE A 254 24.20 -5.55 23.75
N PHE A 255 24.75 -4.56 23.05
CA PHE A 255 24.77 -3.15 23.44
C PHE A 255 23.68 -2.37 22.72
N ILE A 256 22.97 -1.53 23.48
CA ILE A 256 22.00 -0.61 22.91
C ILE A 256 22.63 0.78 22.86
N ILE A 257 22.78 1.32 21.66
CA ILE A 257 23.23 2.69 21.48
C ILE A 257 22.03 3.58 21.20
N VAL A 258 21.84 4.60 22.03
CA VAL A 258 20.75 5.55 21.90
C VAL A 258 21.25 6.80 21.20
N GLY A 259 20.88 6.96 19.94
CA GLY A 259 21.11 8.19 19.20
C GLY A 259 20.30 9.34 19.77
N ASP A 260 20.85 10.55 19.78
CA ASP A 260 20.16 11.77 20.20
C ASP A 260 20.13 12.81 19.06
N SER A 261 19.66 14.03 19.32
CA SER A 261 19.63 15.12 18.32
C SER A 261 21.00 15.70 17.98
N THR A 262 22.06 15.29 18.69
CA THR A 262 23.43 15.80 18.54
C THR A 262 24.32 14.93 17.64
N TRP A 263 23.84 13.75 17.24
CA TRP A 263 24.49 12.82 16.29
C TRP A 263 24.57 13.34 14.83
N ASN A 264 24.70 14.66 14.63
CA ASN A 264 25.11 15.24 13.36
C ASN A 264 26.65 15.33 13.24
N ASN A 265 27.38 15.07 14.33
CA ASN A 265 28.83 14.93 14.36
C ASN A 265 29.20 13.51 14.84
N PRO A 266 29.95 12.71 14.06
CA PRO A 266 30.47 11.41 14.50
C PRO A 266 31.29 11.46 15.80
N GLU A 267 31.85 12.61 16.15
CA GLU A 267 32.63 12.82 17.38
C GLU A 267 31.75 12.95 18.65
N ALA A 268 30.42 13.03 18.51
CA ALA A 268 29.48 13.32 19.61
C ALA A 268 28.57 12.13 19.99
N ILE A 269 28.93 10.89 19.62
CA ILE A 269 28.06 9.71 19.81
C ILE A 269 28.01 9.27 21.27
N ASN A 270 27.07 9.78 22.08
CA ASN A 270 26.84 9.29 23.44
C ASN A 270 26.42 7.80 23.47
N VAL A 271 27.14 6.95 24.22
CA VAL A 271 26.83 5.51 24.38
C VAL A 271 26.38 5.24 25.83
N THR A 272 25.16 4.75 26.02
CA THR A 272 24.70 4.28 27.34
C THR A 272 24.95 2.78 27.46
N ILE A 273 25.96 2.38 28.23
CA ILE A 273 26.34 0.97 28.43
C ILE A 273 25.81 0.50 29.78
N SER A 274 25.04 -0.59 29.81
CA SER A 274 24.58 -1.21 31.05
C SER A 274 25.44 -2.43 31.41
N ASN A 275 26.24 -2.23 32.48
CA ASN A 275 27.05 -3.14 33.32
C ASN A 275 27.39 -4.57 32.84
N LEU A 276 28.67 -4.78 32.49
CA LEU A 276 29.45 -6.01 32.72
C LEU A 276 30.95 -5.64 32.95
N PRO A 277 31.69 -6.30 33.86
CA PRO A 277 33.12 -6.00 34.13
C PRO A 277 34.08 -6.33 32.97
N GLU A 278 33.73 -7.30 32.12
CA GLU A 278 34.54 -7.75 30.98
C GLU A 278 34.65 -6.71 29.86
N LEU A 279 33.90 -5.61 29.97
CA LEU A 279 33.86 -4.52 29.01
C LEU A 279 34.81 -3.38 29.36
N ALA A 280 35.65 -3.48 30.40
CA ALA A 280 36.47 -2.35 30.84
C ALA A 280 37.36 -1.79 29.71
N GLU A 281 37.96 -2.63 28.87
CA GLU A 281 38.78 -2.17 27.73
C GLU A 281 37.94 -1.57 26.61
N LEU A 282 36.81 -2.20 26.24
CA LEU A 282 35.89 -1.68 25.21
C LEU A 282 35.19 -0.39 25.68
N ILE A 283 34.83 -0.30 26.97
CA ILE A 283 34.27 0.88 27.63
C ILE A 283 35.32 1.97 27.75
N VAL A 284 36.58 1.66 28.09
CA VAL A 284 37.66 2.66 28.11
C VAL A 284 37.92 3.17 26.69
N MET A 285 37.97 2.29 25.70
CA MET A 285 38.09 2.66 24.29
C MET A 285 36.90 3.51 23.82
N LEU A 286 35.67 3.15 24.20
CA LEU A 286 34.46 3.92 23.89
C LEU A 286 34.39 5.25 24.68
N LYS A 287 34.82 5.30 25.94
CA LYS A 287 34.85 6.50 26.82
C LYS A 287 35.97 7.48 26.46
N GLN A 288 37.11 6.99 25.98
CA GLN A 288 38.20 7.85 25.47
C GLN A 288 37.81 8.53 24.15
N VAL A 289 36.90 7.89 23.39
CA VAL A 289 36.47 8.34 22.07
C VAL A 289 35.15 9.11 22.12
N VAL A 290 34.38 9.00 23.21
CA VAL A 290 33.07 9.65 23.39
C VAL A 290 33.01 10.42 24.71
N CYS A 291 32.74 11.73 24.64
CA CYS A 291 32.34 12.55 25.79
C CYS A 291 30.97 12.11 26.33
N ILE A 292 30.91 11.07 27.17
CA ILE A 292 29.72 10.73 27.96
C ILE A 292 29.79 11.56 29.25
N LYS A 293 28.76 12.35 29.55
CA LYS A 293 28.59 12.92 30.89
C LYS A 293 28.16 11.81 31.86
N ASP A 294 28.87 11.74 32.99
CA ASP A 294 28.55 10.87 34.14
C ASP A 294 27.10 10.98 34.59
#